data_AF-A0A1J5DCS8-F1
#
_entry.id   AF-A0A1J5DCS8-F1
#
_cell.length_a   1.000
_cell.length_b   1.000
_cell.length_c   1.000
_cell.angle_alpha   90.00
_cell.angle_beta   90.00
_cell.angle_gamma   90.00
#
_symmetry.space_group_name_H-M   'P 1'
#
loop_
_entity.id
_entity.type
_entity.pdbx_description
1 polymer ?
#
loop_
_entity_poly.entity_id
_entity_poly.type
_entity_poly.pdbx_seq_one_letter_code
_entity_poly.pdbx_strand_id
1 'polypeptide(L)'
;MFTRYEAEILKAAIPDVLGKDEGLPPVDADGIVRWIDTQYLAKSSFEFRTLYRFLILALQFFFPFFFGSEYKIFLSLSSEEKQHLFQKWSESKLYLLRNSFTLFRLVICFGYYGQDEVSKTIGYDAEAKLAEASKRQVIRD
;
A
#
# COMPACT_ATOMS: atom_id res chain seq x y z
N MET A 1 -1.55 -8.57 13.70
CA MET A 1 -2.91 -8.72 13.17
C MET A 1 -3.62 -7.40 13.14
N PHE A 2 -4.11 -6.99 11.99
CA PHE A 2 -4.99 -5.84 11.86
C PHE A 2 -6.32 -6.11 12.57
N THR A 3 -6.90 -5.05 13.12
CA THR A 3 -8.30 -5.04 13.49
C THR A 3 -9.16 -5.11 12.23
N ARG A 4 -10.41 -5.57 12.38
CA ARG A 4 -11.39 -5.54 11.28
C ARG A 4 -11.50 -4.14 10.66
N TYR A 5 -11.46 -3.10 11.48
CA TYR A 5 -11.62 -1.72 11.03
C TYR A 5 -10.43 -1.24 10.17
N GLU A 6 -9.20 -1.50 10.60
CA GLU A 6 -8.00 -1.18 9.80
C GLU A 6 -8.00 -1.93 8.46
N ALA A 7 -8.42 -3.20 8.47
CA ALA A 7 -8.51 -4.01 7.25
C ALA A 7 -9.52 -3.39 6.25
N GLU A 8 -10.69 -2.96 6.71
CA GLU A 8 -11.69 -2.32 5.84
C GLU A 8 -11.19 -1.00 5.24
N ILE A 9 -10.52 -0.15 6.03
CA ILE A 9 -9.91 1.08 5.51
C ILE A 9 -8.89 0.76 4.42
N LEU A 10 -8.02 -0.22 4.67
CA LEU A 10 -6.97 -0.59 3.72
C LEU A 10 -7.56 -1.19 2.44
N LYS A 11 -8.53 -2.10 2.53
CA LYS A 11 -9.25 -2.65 1.36
C LYS A 11 -9.91 -1.54 0.54
N ALA A 12 -10.53 -0.58 1.22
CA ALA A 12 -11.21 0.54 0.57
C ALA A 12 -10.24 1.53 -0.10
N ALA A 13 -8.95 1.51 0.26
CA ALA A 13 -7.91 2.35 -0.32
C ALA A 13 -7.16 1.68 -1.48
N ILE A 14 -6.94 0.36 -1.42
CA ILE A 14 -6.09 -0.38 -2.36
C ILE A 14 -6.43 -0.11 -3.85
N PRO A 15 -7.69 -0.22 -4.30
CA PRO A 15 -8.02 0.00 -5.72
C PRO A 15 -7.70 1.42 -6.19
N ASP A 16 -7.97 2.42 -5.34
CA ASP A 16 -7.75 3.83 -5.66
C ASP A 16 -6.27 4.25 -5.57
N VAL A 17 -5.47 3.51 -4.80
CA VAL A 17 -4.00 3.68 -4.74
C VAL A 17 -3.31 3.07 -5.96
N LEU A 18 -3.76 1.89 -6.40
CA LEU A 18 -3.18 1.18 -7.54
C LEU A 18 -3.66 1.73 -8.88
N GLY A 19 -4.88 2.28 -8.94
CA GLY A 19 -5.50 2.74 -10.16
C GLY A 19 -6.08 1.58 -10.98
N LYS A 20 -6.58 1.90 -12.18
CA LYS A 20 -7.00 0.91 -13.19
C LYS A 20 -5.98 0.94 -14.31
N ASP A 21 -5.31 -0.19 -14.54
CA ASP A 21 -4.38 -0.33 -15.66
C ASP A 21 -4.83 -1.49 -16.56
N GLU A 22 -5.04 -1.20 -17.84
CA GLU A 22 -5.50 -2.19 -18.82
C GLU A 22 -4.34 -3.13 -19.13
N GLY A 23 -4.43 -4.37 -18.67
CA GLY A 23 -3.43 -5.42 -18.92
C GLY A 23 -2.75 -5.96 -17.67
N LEU A 24 -3.00 -5.39 -16.48
CA LEU A 24 -2.56 -5.99 -15.22
C LEU A 24 -3.64 -6.93 -14.63
N PRO A 25 -3.24 -7.97 -13.86
CA PRO A 25 -4.18 -8.85 -13.20
C PRO A 25 -5.13 -8.10 -12.25
N PRO A 26 -6.35 -8.61 -12.01
CA PRO A 26 -7.31 -7.96 -11.14
C PRO A 26 -6.78 -7.80 -9.71
N VAL A 27 -7.18 -6.70 -9.06
CA VAL A 27 -6.74 -6.38 -7.70
C VAL A 27 -7.50 -7.21 -6.67
N ASP A 28 -6.85 -8.22 -6.07
CA ASP A 28 -7.34 -8.92 -4.88
C ASP A 28 -7.00 -8.14 -3.60
N ALA A 29 -7.87 -7.19 -3.22
CA ALA A 29 -7.68 -6.37 -2.03
C ALA A 29 -7.60 -7.21 -0.74
N ASP A 30 -8.39 -8.28 -0.62
CA ASP A 30 -8.37 -9.17 0.55
C ASP A 30 -7.04 -9.90 0.68
N GLY A 31 -6.53 -10.44 -0.43
CA GLY A 31 -5.21 -11.07 -0.51
C GLY A 31 -4.09 -10.11 -0.14
N ILE A 32 -4.11 -8.88 -0.68
CA ILE A 32 -3.12 -7.85 -0.39
C ILE A 32 -3.13 -7.48 1.10
N VAL A 33 -4.31 -7.23 1.70
CA VAL A 33 -4.40 -6.92 3.14
C VAL A 33 -3.87 -8.06 3.99
N ARG A 34 -4.21 -9.31 3.65
CA ARG A 34 -3.73 -10.50 4.35
C ARG A 34 -2.21 -10.62 4.27
N TRP A 35 -1.63 -10.38 3.09
CA TRP A 35 -0.18 -10.41 2.89
C TRP A 35 0.52 -9.30 3.69
N ILE A 36 -0.01 -8.08 3.66
CA ILE A 36 0.55 -6.95 4.43
C ILE A 36 0.59 -7.29 5.93
N ASP A 37 -0.49 -7.82 6.49
CA ASP A 37 -0.55 -8.14 7.92
C ASP A 37 0.34 -9.34 8.29
N THR A 38 0.25 -10.43 7.54
CA THR A 38 0.85 -11.72 7.93
C THR A 38 2.28 -11.93 7.45
N GLN A 39 2.68 -11.30 6.34
CA GLN A 39 4.02 -11.47 5.76
C GLN A 39 4.88 -10.24 5.98
N TYR A 40 4.37 -9.05 5.68
CA TYR A 40 5.16 -7.83 5.71
C TYR A 40 5.30 -7.26 7.13
N LEU A 41 4.18 -6.90 7.76
CA LEU A 41 4.18 -6.27 9.08
C LEU A 41 4.55 -7.25 10.20
N ALA A 42 4.25 -8.53 10.05
CA ALA A 42 4.66 -9.57 10.99
C ALA A 42 6.20 -9.66 11.13
N LYS A 43 6.93 -9.44 10.03
CA LYS A 43 8.41 -9.47 9.98
C LYS A 43 9.06 -8.10 10.21
N SER A 44 8.27 -7.03 10.24
CA SER A 44 8.72 -5.67 10.47
C SER A 44 8.95 -5.37 11.96
N SER A 45 9.72 -4.31 12.25
CA SER A 45 9.90 -3.82 13.62
C SER A 45 8.57 -3.36 14.23
N PHE A 46 8.51 -3.35 15.57
CA PHE A 46 7.32 -2.91 16.30
C PHE A 46 6.97 -1.45 16.00
N GLU A 47 7.96 -0.58 15.91
CA GLU A 47 7.83 0.85 15.60
C GLU A 47 7.23 1.03 14.22
N PHE A 48 7.77 0.33 13.21
CA PHE A 48 7.25 0.39 11.85
C PHE A 48 5.81 -0.11 11.77
N ARG A 49 5.51 -1.23 12.42
CA ARG A 49 4.16 -1.79 12.49
C ARG A 49 3.17 -0.80 13.09
N THR A 50 3.55 -0.15 14.18
CA THR A 50 2.72 0.85 14.87
C THR A 50 2.51 2.09 14.00
N LEU A 51 3.59 2.59 13.38
CA LEU A 51 3.53 3.73 12.46
C LEU A 51 2.60 3.44 11.27
N TYR A 52 2.74 2.28 10.63
CA TYR A 52 1.92 1.93 9.48
C TYR A 52 0.44 1.79 9.84
N ARG A 53 0.12 1.21 11.00
CA ARG A 53 -1.24 1.17 11.53
C ARG A 53 -1.79 2.56 11.82
N PHE A 54 -0.97 3.44 12.39
CA PHE A 54 -1.33 4.84 12.57
C PHE A 54 -1.64 5.52 11.23
N LEU A 55 -0.87 5.26 10.18
CA LEU A 55 -1.14 5.80 8.84
C LEU A 55 -2.49 5.33 8.27
N ILE A 56 -2.85 4.05 8.45
CA ILE A 56 -4.16 3.53 8.05
C ILE A 56 -5.27 4.27 8.79
N LEU A 57 -5.18 4.37 10.12
CA LEU A 57 -6.18 5.06 10.92
C LEU A 57 -6.21 6.57 10.62
N ALA A 58 -5.07 7.15 10.26
CA ALA A 58 -4.97 8.57 9.95
C ALA A 58 -5.80 8.97 8.72
N LEU A 59 -5.94 8.08 7.74
CA LEU A 59 -6.86 8.28 6.62
C LEU A 59 -8.29 8.55 7.10
N GLN A 60 -8.73 7.82 8.12
CA GLN A 60 -10.09 7.90 8.63
C GLN A 60 -10.30 9.13 9.53
N PHE A 61 -9.33 9.49 10.38
CA PHE A 61 -9.54 10.48 11.46
C PHE A 61 -8.93 11.85 11.21
N PHE A 62 -7.82 11.96 10.45
CA PHE A 62 -7.19 13.25 10.19
C PHE A 62 -7.70 13.91 8.89
N PHE A 63 -8.35 13.14 8.01
CA PHE A 63 -8.89 13.61 6.74
C PHE A 63 -9.89 14.80 6.85
N PRO A 64 -10.85 14.82 7.79
CA PRO A 64 -11.78 15.95 7.91
C PRO A 64 -11.09 17.27 8.28
N PHE A 65 -9.93 17.21 8.93
CA PHE A 65 -9.28 18.38 9.52
C PHE A 65 -8.33 19.11 8.56
N PHE A 66 -7.68 18.40 7.65
CA PHE A 66 -6.63 19.01 6.81
C PHE A 66 -7.14 19.55 5.45
N PHE A 67 -8.28 19.07 4.93
CA PHE A 67 -8.62 19.29 3.51
C PHE A 67 -10.12 19.53 3.22
N GLY A 68 -10.90 19.92 4.24
CA GLY A 68 -12.35 19.88 4.23
C GLY A 68 -13.08 20.48 3.01
N SER A 69 -14.22 19.85 2.71
CA SER A 69 -15.46 20.56 2.37
C SER A 69 -16.70 19.86 2.96
N GLU A 70 -16.61 18.57 3.34
CA GLU A 70 -17.64 17.86 4.11
C GLU A 70 -16.96 16.99 5.16
N TYR A 71 -17.53 16.86 6.36
CA TYR A 71 -17.06 16.00 7.48
C TYR A 71 -17.13 14.49 7.16
N LYS A 72 -16.99 14.11 5.89
CA LYS A 72 -16.99 12.75 5.42
C LYS A 72 -15.72 12.06 5.90
N ILE A 73 -15.92 10.90 6.50
CA ILE A 73 -14.84 9.99 6.84
C ILE A 73 -14.35 9.24 5.59
N PHE A 74 -13.09 8.80 5.55
CA PHE A 74 -12.50 8.14 4.37
C PHE A 74 -13.34 7.00 3.80
N LEU A 75 -13.87 6.12 4.67
CA LEU A 75 -14.72 5.00 4.24
C LEU A 75 -16.01 5.42 3.53
N SER A 76 -16.48 6.65 3.75
CA SER A 76 -17.69 7.20 3.10
C SER A 76 -17.43 7.88 1.77
N LEU A 77 -16.16 8.05 1.39
CA LEU A 77 -15.77 8.66 0.12
C LEU A 77 -16.03 7.71 -1.05
N SER A 78 -16.51 8.26 -2.16
CA SER A 78 -16.50 7.62 -3.46
C SER A 78 -15.07 7.36 -3.95
N SER A 79 -14.93 6.47 -4.94
CA SER A 79 -13.64 6.16 -5.57
C SER A 79 -12.97 7.42 -6.17
N GLU A 80 -13.75 8.29 -6.83
CA GLU A 80 -13.25 9.56 -7.37
C GLU A 80 -12.74 10.50 -6.28
N GLU A 81 -13.50 10.64 -5.18
CA GLU A 81 -13.08 11.46 -4.02
C GLU A 81 -11.78 10.92 -3.40
N LYS A 82 -11.62 9.59 -3.29
CA LYS A 82 -10.40 8.95 -2.78
C LYS A 82 -9.20 9.15 -3.71
N GLN A 83 -9.38 9.01 -5.02
CA GLN A 83 -8.31 9.23 -5.99
C GLN A 83 -7.82 10.68 -5.95
N HIS A 84 -8.75 11.64 -5.95
CA HIS A 84 -8.43 13.05 -5.83
C HIS A 84 -7.72 13.38 -4.50
N LEU A 85 -8.13 12.75 -3.39
CA LEU A 85 -7.42 12.85 -2.13
C LEU A 85 -5.97 12.35 -2.25
N PHE A 86 -5.77 11.14 -2.76
CA PHE A 86 -4.44 10.56 -2.89
C PHE A 86 -3.54 11.36 -3.82
N GLN A 87 -4.10 11.92 -4.90
CA GLN A 87 -3.41 12.87 -5.76
C GLN A 87 -2.93 14.09 -4.98
N LYS A 88 -3.83 14.77 -4.25
CA LYS A 88 -3.48 15.92 -3.40
C LYS A 88 -2.38 15.60 -2.38
N TRP A 89 -2.37 14.41 -1.81
CA TRP A 89 -1.35 13.99 -0.85
C TRP A 89 -0.01 13.73 -1.50
N SER A 90 -0.02 13.11 -2.69
CA SER A 90 1.20 12.89 -3.48
C SER A 90 1.85 14.21 -3.92
N GLU A 91 1.05 15.24 -4.19
CA GLU A 91 1.49 16.55 -4.66
C GLU A 91 1.66 17.58 -3.52
N SER A 92 1.42 17.18 -2.26
CA SER A 92 1.43 18.11 -1.13
C SER A 92 2.81 18.75 -0.92
N LYS A 93 2.79 20.05 -0.61
CA LYS A 93 3.98 20.80 -0.17
C LYS A 93 4.44 20.39 1.24
N LEU A 94 3.56 19.75 2.02
CA LEU A 94 3.89 19.24 3.35
C LEU A 94 4.70 17.95 3.22
N TYR A 95 6.01 18.04 3.44
CA TYR A 95 6.96 16.92 3.31
C TYR A 95 6.52 15.66 4.08
N LEU A 96 6.07 15.82 5.32
CA LEU A 96 5.63 14.69 6.15
C LEU A 96 4.38 13.99 5.58
N LEU A 97 3.44 14.74 5.03
CA LEU A 97 2.23 14.17 4.43
C LEU A 97 2.57 13.39 3.16
N ARG A 98 3.37 13.99 2.28
CA ARG A 98 3.80 13.36 1.03
C ARG A 98 4.58 12.07 1.29
N ASN A 99 5.51 12.07 2.23
CA ASN A 99 6.27 10.86 2.58
C ASN A 99 5.42 9.80 3.28
N SER A 100 4.50 10.21 4.16
CA SER A 100 3.53 9.30 4.77
C SER A 100 2.67 8.60 3.72
N PHE A 101 2.18 9.35 2.73
CA PHE A 101 1.44 8.77 1.61
C PHE A 101 2.31 7.86 0.75
N THR A 102 3.55 8.27 0.45
CA THR A 102 4.49 7.44 -0.31
C THR A 102 4.74 6.10 0.39
N LEU A 103 4.98 6.12 1.70
CA LEU A 103 5.17 4.92 2.49
C LEU A 103 3.92 4.03 2.49
N PHE A 104 2.74 4.64 2.70
CA PHE A 104 1.46 3.95 2.64
C PHE A 104 1.26 3.24 1.29
N ARG A 105 1.47 3.96 0.19
CA ARG A 105 1.38 3.43 -1.17
C ARG A 105 2.38 2.32 -1.44
N LEU A 106 3.64 2.48 -1.03
CA LEU A 106 4.69 1.49 -1.30
C LEU A 106 4.36 0.11 -0.71
N VAL A 107 3.83 0.06 0.50
CA VAL A 107 3.46 -1.22 1.12
C VAL A 107 2.31 -1.91 0.38
N ILE A 108 1.33 -1.15 -0.11
CA ILE A 108 0.27 -1.68 -0.99
C ILE A 108 0.89 -2.21 -2.30
N CYS A 109 1.79 -1.44 -2.91
CA CYS A 109 2.49 -1.86 -4.12
C CYS A 109 3.30 -3.15 -3.90
N PHE A 110 3.99 -3.31 -2.76
CA PHE A 110 4.69 -4.56 -2.46
C PHE A 110 3.74 -5.76 -2.36
N GLY A 111 2.56 -5.58 -1.77
CA GLY A 111 1.57 -6.65 -1.68
C GLY A 111 0.93 -7.02 -3.02
N TYR A 112 0.79 -6.06 -3.94
CA TYR A 112 0.23 -6.31 -5.28
C TYR A 112 1.28 -6.86 -6.25
N TYR A 113 2.39 -6.14 -6.44
CA TYR A 113 3.45 -6.56 -7.36
C TYR A 113 4.24 -7.77 -6.87
N GLY A 114 4.19 -8.07 -5.57
CA GLY A 114 4.75 -9.29 -5.00
C GLY A 114 3.97 -10.57 -5.33
N GLN A 115 2.82 -10.47 -6.00
CA GLN A 115 2.07 -11.64 -6.49
C GLN A 115 2.71 -12.17 -7.77
N ASP A 116 2.92 -13.49 -7.86
CA ASP A 116 3.60 -14.12 -8.99
C ASP A 116 2.94 -13.80 -10.34
N GLU A 117 1.61 -13.77 -10.38
CA GLU A 117 0.84 -13.45 -11.58
C GLU A 117 1.13 -12.02 -12.08
N VAL A 118 1.12 -11.05 -11.16
CA VAL A 118 1.41 -9.64 -11.46
C VAL A 118 2.87 -9.47 -11.87
N SER A 119 3.80 -10.06 -11.10
CA SER A 119 5.24 -10.06 -11.41
C SER A 119 5.54 -10.60 -12.81
N LYS A 120 4.97 -11.74 -13.18
CA LYS A 120 5.14 -12.33 -14.52
C LYS A 120 4.56 -11.43 -15.61
N THR A 121 3.41 -10.81 -15.36
CA THR A 121 2.74 -9.93 -16.33
C THR A 121 3.60 -8.69 -16.66
N ILE A 122 4.31 -8.14 -15.67
CA ILE A 122 5.24 -7.02 -15.87
C ILE A 122 6.64 -7.45 -16.36
N GLY A 123 6.81 -8.72 -16.74
CA GLY A 123 8.09 -9.25 -17.22
C GLY A 123 9.14 -9.46 -16.13
N TYR A 124 8.73 -9.52 -14.86
CA TYR A 124 9.61 -9.80 -13.74
C TYR A 124 9.64 -11.31 -13.42
N ASP A 125 10.77 -11.95 -13.70
CA ASP A 125 11.04 -13.34 -13.35
C ASP A 125 11.78 -13.42 -12.00
N ALA A 126 11.03 -13.69 -10.93
CA ALA A 126 11.56 -13.79 -9.59
C ALA A 126 12.53 -14.98 -9.43
N GLU A 127 12.30 -16.10 -10.12
CA GLU A 127 13.15 -17.29 -10.03
C GLU A 127 14.49 -17.05 -10.71
N ALA A 128 14.48 -16.44 -11.89
CA ALA A 128 15.71 -16.05 -12.58
C ALA A 128 16.54 -15.06 -11.74
N LYS A 129 15.89 -14.10 -11.06
CA LYS A 129 16.57 -13.12 -10.21
C LYS A 129 17.13 -13.74 -8.92
N LEU A 130 16.41 -14.67 -8.30
CA LEU A 130 16.91 -15.42 -7.15
C LEU A 130 18.12 -16.29 -7.55
N ALA A 131 18.04 -17.00 -8.69
CA ALA A 131 19.15 -17.78 -9.22
C ALA A 131 20.38 -16.90 -9.54
N GLU A 132 20.17 -15.68 -10.04
CA GLU A 132 21.24 -14.70 -10.26
C GLU A 132 21.86 -14.20 -8.94
N ALA A 133 21.03 -13.90 -7.93
CA ALA A 133 21.49 -13.43 -6.61
C ALA A 133 22.27 -14.50 -5.83
N SER A 134 21.83 -15.75 -5.87
CA SER A 134 22.53 -16.87 -5.25
C SER A 134 23.90 -17.13 -5.87
N LYS A 135 24.07 -16.88 -7.18
CA LYS A 135 25.39 -16.93 -7.84
C LYS A 135 26.34 -15.84 -7.37
N ARG A 136 25.82 -14.65 -7.05
CA ARG A 136 26.64 -13.50 -6.59
C ARG A 136 27.09 -13.61 -5.12
N GLN A 137 26.43 -14.43 -4.30
CA GLN A 137 26.81 -14.63 -2.88
C GLN A 137 28.02 -15.56 -2.68
N VAL A 138 28.48 -16.26 -3.71
CA VAL A 138 29.58 -17.25 -3.61
C VAL A 138 30.98 -16.62 -3.67
N ILE A 139 31.10 -15.29 -3.79
CA ILE A 139 32.40 -14.59 -3.76
C ILE A 139 32.45 -13.73 -2.49
N ARG A 140 32.74 -14.37 -1.36
CA ARG A 140 33.29 -13.73 -0.16
C ARG A 140 34.48 -14.56 0.26
N ASP A 141 35.65 -14.19 -0.25
CA ASP A 141 36.95 -14.62 0.26
C ASP A 141 37.21 -14.00 1.65
#